data_AF-A0A2D8ITV4-F1
#
_entry.id   AF-A0A2D8ITV4-F1
#
_cell.length_a   1.000
_cell.length_b   1.000
_cell.length_c   1.000
_cell.angle_alpha   90.00
_cell.angle_beta   90.00
_cell.angle_gamma   90.00
#
_symmetry.space_group_name_H-M   'P 1'
#
loop_
_entity.id
_entity.type
_entity.pdbx_description
1 polymer ?
#
loop_
_entity_poly.entity_id
_entity_poly.type
_entity_poly.pdbx_seq_one_letter_code
_entity_poly.pdbx_strand_id
1 'polypeptide(L)'
;MAVALDYSGEGAPRVVASGENALAERIAALAREHGVPVVTDYGLIGLLSQIPLGEEIPEALYLAVAEVLAYVFLVGEGLDASA
;
A
#
# COMPACT_ATOMS: atom_id res chain seq x y z
N MET A 1 -8.28 -6.61 7.83
CA MET A 1 -7.57 -5.32 8.01
C MET A 1 -6.99 -4.92 6.68
N ALA A 2 -6.96 -3.63 6.37
CA ALA A 2 -6.34 -3.07 5.17
C ALA A 2 -5.68 -1.73 5.54
N VAL A 3 -4.55 -1.44 4.90
CA VAL A 3 -3.86 -0.15 4.98
C VAL A 3 -3.54 0.30 3.55
N ALA A 4 -3.80 1.56 3.25
CA ALA A 4 -3.45 2.17 1.97
C ALA A 4 -2.28 3.12 2.16
N LEU A 5 -1.31 3.02 1.25
CA LEU A 5 -0.14 3.89 1.19
C LEU A 5 -0.22 4.80 -0.03
N ASP A 6 0.22 6.04 0.14
CA ASP A 6 0.46 6.99 -0.94
C ASP A 6 1.96 7.29 -1.03
N TYR A 7 2.48 7.38 -2.25
CA TYR A 7 3.89 7.69 -2.47
C TYR A 7 4.07 8.55 -3.71
N SER A 8 4.58 9.76 -3.50
CA SER A 8 4.82 10.74 -4.57
C SER A 8 6.16 10.58 -5.29
N GLY A 9 7.02 9.65 -4.84
CA GLY A 9 8.41 9.54 -5.28
C GLY A 9 9.40 10.38 -4.45
N GLU A 10 8.91 11.19 -3.52
CA GLU A 10 9.71 11.97 -2.57
C GLU A 10 9.39 11.57 -1.13
N GLY A 11 10.41 11.56 -0.25
CA GLY A 11 10.24 11.15 1.15
C GLY A 11 9.88 9.67 1.32
N ALA A 12 9.21 9.33 2.42
CA ALA A 12 8.69 7.99 2.66
C ALA A 12 7.20 7.88 2.30
N PRO A 13 6.70 6.69 1.92
CA PRO A 13 5.26 6.46 1.73
C PRO A 13 4.44 6.83 2.96
N ARG A 14 3.26 7.41 2.74
CA ARG A 14 2.35 7.90 3.78
C ARG A 14 1.14 6.99 3.94
N VAL A 15 0.71 6.74 5.17
CA VAL A 15 -0.54 6.02 5.43
C VAL A 15 -1.72 6.95 5.18
N VAL A 16 -2.55 6.65 4.18
CA VAL A 16 -3.70 7.48 3.79
C VAL A 16 -5.06 6.87 4.15
N ALA A 17 -5.09 5.55 4.38
CA ALA A 17 -6.25 4.88 4.94
C ALA A 17 -5.83 3.67 5.77
N SER A 18 -6.61 3.36 6.80
CA SER A 18 -6.46 2.14 7.61
C SER A 18 -7.84 1.73 8.10
N GLY A 19 -8.10 0.43 8.13
CA GLY A 19 -9.39 -0.08 8.57
C GLY A 19 -9.46 -1.58 8.77
N GLU A 20 -10.49 -2.01 9.48
CA GLU A 20 -10.77 -3.41 9.80
C GLU A 20 -12.15 -3.82 9.30
N ASN A 21 -12.39 -5.14 9.21
CA ASN A 21 -13.69 -5.72 8.88
C ASN A 21 -14.29 -5.07 7.61
N ALA A 22 -15.53 -4.61 7.69
CA ALA A 22 -16.24 -3.96 6.58
C ALA A 22 -15.51 -2.73 6.00
N LEU A 23 -14.76 -1.99 6.83
CA LEU A 23 -13.98 -0.85 6.33
C LEU A 23 -12.79 -1.33 5.50
N ALA A 24 -12.12 -2.40 5.92
CA ALA A 24 -11.03 -3.00 5.15
C ALA A 24 -11.50 -3.50 3.79
N GLU A 25 -12.67 -4.16 3.75
CA GLU A 25 -13.31 -4.61 2.52
C GLU A 25 -13.62 -3.44 1.59
N ARG A 26 -14.13 -2.33 2.13
CA ARG A 26 -14.44 -1.13 1.37
C ARG A 26 -13.18 -0.44 0.84
N ILE A 27 -12.10 -0.36 1.62
CA ILE A 27 -10.80 0.16 1.16
C ILE A 27 -10.29 -0.67 -0.02
N ALA A 28 -10.29 -2.00 0.10
CA ALA A 28 -9.83 -2.89 -0.96
C ALA A 28 -10.73 -2.85 -2.20
N ALA A 29 -12.05 -2.66 -2.03
CA ALA A 29 -12.97 -2.50 -3.15
C ALA A 29 -12.69 -1.22 -3.93
N LEU A 30 -12.54 -0.08 -3.24
CA LEU A 30 -12.20 1.20 -3.86
C LEU A 30 -10.83 1.16 -4.54
N ALA A 31 -9.83 0.53 -3.92
CA ALA A 31 -8.52 0.36 -4.53
C ALA A 31 -8.63 -0.34 -5.89
N ARG A 32 -9.37 -1.46 -5.98
CA ARG A 32 -9.59 -2.18 -7.24
C ARG A 32 -10.38 -1.35 -8.26
N GLU A 33 -11.41 -0.62 -7.83
CA GLU A 33 -12.22 0.24 -8.69
C GLU A 33 -11.37 1.33 -9.36
N HIS A 34 -10.38 1.87 -8.64
CA HIS A 34 -9.49 2.92 -9.11
C HIS A 34 -8.16 2.41 -9.70
N GLY A 35 -8.01 1.09 -9.89
CA GLY A 35 -6.78 0.51 -10.44
C GLY A 35 -5.56 0.59 -9.53
N VAL A 36 -5.76 0.82 -8.22
CA VAL A 36 -4.69 0.80 -7.22
C VAL A 36 -4.35 -0.66 -6.89
N PRO A 37 -3.08 -1.08 -7.02
CA PRO A 37 -2.65 -2.44 -6.70
C PRO A 37 -2.98 -2.84 -5.27
N VAL A 38 -3.44 -4.09 -5.08
CA VAL A 38 -3.74 -4.66 -3.76
C VAL A 38 -2.83 -5.84 -3.49
N VAL A 39 -2.04 -5.75 -2.42
CA VAL A 39 -1.09 -6.78 -1.99
C VAL A 39 -1.52 -7.33 -0.62
N THR A 40 -1.41 -8.65 -0.45
CA THR A 40 -1.75 -9.31 0.82
C THR A 40 -0.48 -9.73 1.54
N ASP A 41 -0.16 -9.07 2.65
CA ASP A 41 0.92 -9.44 3.57
C ASP A 41 0.47 -9.23 5.02
N TYR A 42 0.17 -10.31 5.74
CA TYR A 42 -0.35 -10.23 7.11
C TYR A 42 0.66 -9.66 8.12
N GLY A 43 1.96 -9.88 7.91
CA GLY A 43 3.00 -9.38 8.80
C GLY A 43 3.16 -7.87 8.66
N LEU A 44 3.28 -7.40 7.42
CA LEU A 44 3.42 -5.98 7.14
C LEU A 44 2.17 -5.18 7.50
N ILE A 45 0.96 -5.71 7.23
CA ILE A 45 -0.30 -5.03 7.55
C ILE A 45 -0.41 -4.73 9.06
N GLY A 46 0.03 -5.64 9.94
CA GLY A 46 0.02 -5.42 11.39
C GLY A 46 0.99 -4.34 11.88
N LEU A 47 2.09 -4.12 11.15
CA LEU A 47 3.03 -3.04 11.45
C LEU A 47 2.51 -1.71 10.90
N LEU A 48 2.03 -1.70 9.66
CA LEU A 48 1.51 -0.51 9.00
C LEU A 48 0.24 0.04 9.68
N SER A 49 -0.60 -0.82 10.26
CA SER A 49 -1.83 -0.38 10.94
C SER A 49 -1.59 0.41 12.22
N GLN A 50 -0.38 0.35 12.78
CA GLN A 50 0.02 1.10 13.98
C GLN A 50 0.46 2.53 13.67
N ILE A 51 0.65 2.87 12.39
CA ILE A 51 1.10 4.19 11.96
C ILE A 51 -0.11 5.13 11.87
N PRO A 52 -0.06 6.34 12.44
CA PRO A 52 -1.16 7.28 12.36
C PRO A 52 -1.51 7.67 10.92
N LEU A 53 -2.80 7.93 10.69
CA LEU A 53 -3.27 8.44 9.41
C LEU A 53 -2.60 9.77 9.09
N GLY A 54 -2.09 9.88 7.86
CA GLY A 54 -1.38 11.05 7.38
C GLY A 54 0.08 11.09 7.79
N GLU A 55 0.64 10.06 8.43
CA GLU A 55 2.08 9.99 8.75
C GLU A 55 2.85 9.10 7.78
N GLU A 56 4.13 9.42 7.62
CA GLU A 56 5.06 8.60 6.84
C GLU A 56 5.41 7.33 7.57
N ILE A 57 5.71 6.28 6.81
CA ILE A 57 6.23 5.05 7.40
C ILE A 57 7.56 5.32 8.12
N PRO A 58 7.84 4.64 9.24
CA PRO A 58 9.13 4.75 9.90
C PRO A 58 10.23 4.04 9.10
N GLU A 59 11.49 4.47 9.27
CA GLU A 59 12.67 3.90 8.59
C GLU A 59 12.76 2.37 8.72
N ALA A 60 12.36 1.82 9.87
CA ALA A 60 12.35 0.38 10.13
C ALA A 60 11.49 -0.43 9.14
N LEU A 61 10.54 0.21 8.44
CA LEU A 61 9.67 -0.42 7.45
C LEU A 61 10.05 -0.10 6.00
N TYR A 62 11.10 0.70 5.77
CA TYR A 62 11.47 1.14 4.42
C TYR A 62 11.76 -0.03 3.49
N LEU A 63 12.54 -1.01 3.95
CA LEU A 63 12.89 -2.16 3.12
C LEU A 63 11.66 -2.97 2.71
N ALA A 64 10.79 -3.31 3.68
CA ALA A 64 9.59 -4.10 3.42
C ALA A 64 8.62 -3.36 2.48
N VAL A 65 8.44 -2.04 2.66
CA VAL A 65 7.57 -1.26 1.77
C VAL A 65 8.20 -1.07 0.39
N ALA A 66 9.51 -0.89 0.30
CA ALA A 66 10.22 -0.80 -0.98
C ALA A 66 10.09 -2.11 -1.79
N GLU A 67 10.11 -3.28 -1.13
CA GLU A 67 9.86 -4.56 -1.78
C GLU A 67 8.45 -4.64 -2.37
N VAL A 68 7.44 -4.15 -1.63
CA VAL A 68 6.05 -4.07 -2.13
C VAL A 68 5.97 -3.11 -3.32
N LEU A 69 6.58 -1.93 -3.23
CA LEU A 69 6.58 -0.94 -4.32
C LEU A 69 7.27 -1.49 -5.57
N ALA A 70 8.41 -2.16 -5.42
CA ALA A 70 9.10 -2.81 -6.52
C ALA A 70 8.26 -3.93 -7.15
N TYR A 71 7.58 -4.74 -6.32
CA TYR A 71 6.68 -5.78 -6.80
C TYR A 71 5.53 -5.21 -7.63
N VAL A 72 4.83 -4.19 -7.14
CA VAL A 72 3.70 -3.59 -7.88
C VAL A 72 4.17 -2.87 -9.14
N PHE A 73 5.38 -2.28 -9.14
CA PHE A 73 5.96 -1.69 -10.33
C PHE A 73 6.28 -2.75 -11.40
N LEU A 74 7.00 -3.81 -11.03
CA LEU A 74 7.40 -4.87 -11.96
C LEU A 74 6.20 -5.68 -12.50
N VAL A 75 5.20 -5.95 -11.67
CA VAL A 75 3.98 -6.64 -12.10
C VAL A 75 3.05 -5.70 -12.86
N GLY A 76 3.03 -4.41 -12.50
CA GLY A 76 2.27 -3.36 -13.19
C GLY A 76 2.78 -3.11 -14.61
N GLU A 77 4.10 -3.07 -14.83
CA GLU A 77 4.69 -2.93 -16.18
C GLU A 77 4.36 -4.13 -17.11
N GLY A 78 3.96 -5.28 -16.55
CA GLY A 78 3.42 -6.41 -17.32
C GLY A 78 2.06 -6.13 -17.98
N LEU A 79 1.38 -5.03 -17.63
CA LEU A 79 0.12 -4.59 -18.22
C LEU A 79 0.28 -3.44 -19.23
N ASP A 80 1.44 -2.77 -19.24
CA ASP A 80 1.73 -1.62 -20.12
C ASP A 80 2.79 -1.91 -21.20
N ALA A 81 3.23 -3.17 -21.36
CA ALA A 81 4.14 -3.60 -22.45
C ALA A 81 3.47 -3.65 -23.85
N SER A 82 2.52 -2.75 -24.11
CA SER A 82 1.84 -2.53 -25.37
C SER A 82 1.54 -1.04 -25.54
N ALA A 83 2.59 -0.24 -25.75
CA ALA A 83 2.49 1.12 -26.29
C ALA A 83 3.63 1.37 -27.28
#